data_AF-A0A067NU76-F1
#
_entry.id   AF-A0A067NU76-F1
#
_cell.length_a   1.000
_cell.length_b   1.000
_cell.length_c   1.000
_cell.angle_alpha   90.00
_cell.angle_beta   90.00
_cell.angle_gamma   90.00
#
_symmetry.space_group_name_H-M   'P 1'
#
loop_
_entity.id
_entity.type
_entity.pdbx_description
1 polymer ?
#
loop_
_entity_poly.entity_id
_entity_poly.type
_entity_poly.pdbx_seq_one_letter_code
_entity_poly.pdbx_strand_id
1 'polypeptide(L)'
;MPRLSVPSRLAAGRSPLQLRSQSTQTPTDKDKVKEALKHNDDIQRDWDARLLTYEQMKPKTQSPTPDAYIIDVREPDEVIQGSIPSAVNLPLSVLGNSLHLPAAAFQEKHGFTKPKRDQEIIFYCRSGKRSASACDIAKRNGYTKRSWSAANQFFRHANTRPMLAPPSALRHRLMSTAAAQSSPSRPIPLSEEIYHGLADATMEVLLENFEILLDEEGKPGYEIEYLSGVLTLSLGDKGTYVINKQPPNKQIWLSSPFSGPKRYDYSPKHDDWRYARDDTSMGDLLNREIGEVFGRDVNVGLDDITQYIADIA
;
A
#
# COMPACT_ATOMS: atom_id res chain seq x y z
N MET A 1 -1.97 -105.85 11.08
CA MET A 1 -0.81 -105.51 10.24
C MET A 1 -1.30 -105.35 8.80
N PRO A 2 -0.89 -104.33 8.02
CA PRO A 2 -0.33 -102.99 8.32
C PRO A 2 -1.35 -101.91 7.80
N ARG A 3 -1.10 -100.66 7.32
CA ARG A 3 -0.01 -99.63 7.35
C ARG A 3 -0.63 -98.24 6.98
N LEU A 4 0.03 -97.14 7.40
CA LEU A 4 0.14 -95.82 6.72
C LEU A 4 -1.07 -94.87 6.42
N SER A 5 -1.24 -93.87 7.32
CA SER A 5 -1.03 -92.41 7.11
C SER A 5 -1.94 -91.48 6.24
N VAL A 6 -2.63 -90.52 6.90
CA VAL A 6 -2.43 -89.02 6.91
C VAL A 6 -2.35 -88.25 5.55
N PRO A 7 -2.88 -86.99 5.34
CA PRO A 7 -3.33 -85.96 6.31
C PRO A 7 -4.70 -85.25 6.06
N SER A 8 -5.05 -84.44 7.07
CA SER A 8 -6.03 -83.35 7.21
C SER A 8 -6.34 -82.41 6.02
N ARG A 9 -7.59 -81.93 5.98
CA ARG A 9 -7.93 -80.50 5.79
C ARG A 9 -9.08 -80.09 6.73
N LEU A 10 -8.87 -79.05 7.54
CA LEU A 10 -9.93 -78.39 8.31
C LEU A 10 -10.62 -77.33 7.45
N ALA A 11 -11.95 -77.21 7.57
CA ALA A 11 -12.71 -76.14 6.92
C ALA A 11 -12.59 -74.84 7.73
N ALA A 12 -12.07 -73.78 7.12
CA ALA A 12 -12.01 -72.46 7.73
C ALA A 12 -13.39 -71.78 7.68
N GLY A 13 -13.94 -71.45 8.85
CA GLY A 13 -15.18 -70.65 8.94
C GLY A 13 -14.95 -69.24 8.40
N ARG A 14 -15.88 -68.74 7.57
CA ARG A 14 -15.86 -67.36 7.08
C ARG A 14 -16.37 -66.39 8.16
N SER A 15 -15.47 -65.62 8.76
CA SER A 15 -15.86 -64.38 9.45
C SER A 15 -16.44 -63.39 8.42
N PRO A 16 -17.52 -62.65 8.73
CA PRO A 16 -18.01 -61.60 7.85
C PRO A 16 -16.99 -60.45 7.77
N LEU A 17 -16.62 -60.04 6.55
CA LEU A 17 -15.76 -58.89 6.33
C LEU A 17 -16.49 -57.61 6.74
N GLN A 18 -16.11 -57.03 7.88
CA GLN A 18 -16.68 -55.80 8.37
C GLN A 18 -16.16 -54.63 7.50
N LEU A 19 -16.96 -54.24 6.51
CA LEU A 19 -16.61 -53.25 5.50
C LEU A 19 -16.50 -51.85 6.13
N ARG A 20 -15.32 -51.52 6.68
CA ARG A 20 -15.04 -50.22 7.30
C ARG A 20 -14.97 -49.15 6.21
N SER A 21 -16.10 -48.49 5.97
CA SER A 21 -16.20 -47.32 5.10
C SER A 21 -15.23 -46.24 5.56
N GLN A 22 -14.13 -46.07 4.85
CA GLN A 22 -13.27 -44.89 5.03
C GLN A 22 -14.00 -43.72 4.40
N SER A 23 -14.64 -42.90 5.23
CA SER A 23 -15.31 -41.67 4.78
C SER A 23 -14.27 -40.69 4.25
N THR A 24 -14.16 -40.58 2.93
CA THR A 24 -13.38 -39.53 2.27
C THR A 24 -14.00 -38.19 2.61
N GLN A 25 -13.47 -37.51 3.63
CA GLN A 25 -13.95 -36.18 4.01
C GLN A 25 -13.58 -35.21 2.89
N THR A 26 -14.57 -34.72 2.16
CA THR A 26 -14.41 -33.59 1.24
C THR A 26 -13.95 -32.36 2.04
N PRO A 27 -12.83 -31.70 1.70
CA PRO A 27 -12.34 -30.55 2.46
C PRO A 27 -13.42 -29.48 2.60
N THR A 28 -13.71 -29.07 3.84
CA THR A 28 -14.69 -28.02 4.10
C THR A 28 -14.09 -26.68 3.66
N ASP A 29 -14.94 -25.68 3.44
CA ASP A 29 -14.43 -24.35 3.04
C ASP A 29 -13.55 -23.72 4.13
N LYS A 30 -13.69 -24.13 5.39
CA LYS A 30 -12.77 -23.75 6.47
C LYS A 30 -11.39 -24.39 6.33
N ASP A 31 -11.29 -25.59 5.78
CA ASP A 31 -10.02 -26.26 5.49
C ASP A 31 -9.33 -25.58 4.30
N LYS A 32 -10.09 -25.27 3.23
CA LYS A 32 -9.59 -24.51 2.07
C LYS A 32 -9.11 -23.11 2.47
N VAL A 33 -9.88 -22.38 3.28
CA VAL A 33 -9.48 -21.07 3.82
C VAL A 33 -8.22 -21.19 4.68
N LYS A 34 -8.11 -22.23 5.52
CA LYS A 34 -6.90 -22.48 6.34
C LYS A 34 -5.68 -22.87 5.51
N GLU A 35 -5.87 -23.52 4.38
CA GLU A 35 -4.82 -23.88 3.42
C GLU A 35 -4.38 -22.68 2.57
N ALA A 36 -5.33 -21.84 2.14
CA ALA A 36 -5.05 -20.56 1.48
C ALA A 36 -4.35 -19.56 2.43
N LEU A 37 -4.79 -19.46 3.69
CA LEU A 37 -4.12 -18.66 4.72
C LEU A 37 -2.68 -19.14 4.95
N LYS A 38 -2.45 -20.47 5.06
CA LYS A 38 -1.10 -21.04 5.12
C LYS A 38 -0.26 -20.69 3.90
N HIS A 39 -0.84 -20.76 2.69
CA HIS A 39 -0.15 -20.41 1.46
C HIS A 39 0.27 -18.93 1.45
N ASN A 40 -0.58 -18.02 1.96
CA ASN A 40 -0.25 -16.60 2.12
C ASN A 40 0.82 -16.38 3.21
N ASP A 41 0.74 -17.08 4.34
CA ASP A 41 1.76 -17.13 5.39
C ASP A 41 3.13 -17.58 4.82
N ASP A 42 3.15 -18.63 3.98
CA ASP A 42 4.36 -19.16 3.37
C ASP A 42 4.91 -18.24 2.25
N ILE A 43 4.06 -17.46 1.59
CA ILE A 43 4.50 -16.36 0.70
C ILE A 43 5.14 -15.22 1.52
N GLN A 44 4.56 -14.83 2.66
CA GLN A 44 5.11 -13.79 3.54
C GLN A 44 6.41 -14.22 4.25
N ARG A 45 6.59 -15.51 4.56
CA ARG A 45 7.80 -16.03 5.23
C ARG A 45 9.09 -15.89 4.41
N ASP A 46 8.97 -15.67 3.10
CA ASP A 46 10.10 -15.52 2.18
C ASP A 46 10.37 -14.05 1.78
N TRP A 47 9.97 -13.09 2.64
CA TRP A 47 10.12 -11.64 2.42
C TRP A 47 11.53 -11.12 2.80
N ASP A 48 12.55 -11.56 2.08
CA ASP A 48 13.95 -11.12 2.24
C ASP A 48 14.28 -9.73 1.65
N ALA A 49 13.29 -9.04 1.06
CA ALA A 49 13.49 -7.75 0.39
C ALA A 49 13.82 -6.62 1.39
N ARG A 50 15.08 -6.19 1.39
CA ARG A 50 15.59 -5.13 2.28
C ARG A 50 14.90 -3.78 2.02
N LEU A 51 14.34 -3.19 3.08
CA LEU A 51 13.98 -1.78 3.12
C LEU A 51 15.25 -0.91 3.20
N LEU A 52 15.36 0.07 2.30
CA LEU A 52 16.39 1.10 2.34
C LEU A 52 15.80 2.41 2.89
N THR A 53 16.48 3.00 3.88
CA THR A 53 16.18 4.36 4.35
C THR A 53 16.74 5.40 3.38
N TYR A 54 16.24 6.64 3.45
CA TYR A 54 16.72 7.76 2.65
C TYR A 54 18.25 7.90 2.65
N GLU A 55 18.87 7.87 3.82
CA GLU A 55 20.32 8.01 3.98
C GLU A 55 21.12 6.96 3.19
N GLN A 56 20.53 5.78 2.94
CA GLN A 56 21.18 4.67 2.24
C GLN A 56 20.96 4.73 0.71
N MET A 57 19.88 5.35 0.22
CA MET A 57 19.65 5.53 -1.22
C MET A 57 20.09 6.92 -1.74
N LYS A 58 20.15 7.98 -0.92
CA LYS A 58 20.69 9.31 -1.29
C LYS A 58 22.06 9.24 -1.98
N PRO A 59 23.09 8.53 -1.45
CA PRO A 59 24.38 8.43 -2.13
C PRO A 59 24.29 7.65 -3.46
N LYS A 60 23.38 6.67 -3.57
CA LYS A 60 23.14 5.92 -4.81
C LYS A 60 22.45 6.78 -5.88
N THR A 61 21.56 7.69 -5.48
CA THR A 61 20.95 8.71 -6.34
C THR A 61 21.99 9.71 -6.87
N GLN A 62 22.92 10.15 -6.02
CA GLN A 62 23.93 11.15 -6.38
C GLN A 62 25.08 10.57 -7.21
N SER A 63 25.39 9.29 -7.03
CA SER A 63 26.45 8.56 -7.73
C SER A 63 25.91 7.25 -8.33
N PRO A 64 25.08 7.30 -9.40
CA PRO A 64 24.53 6.11 -10.03
C PRO A 64 25.64 5.24 -10.63
N THR A 65 25.65 3.95 -10.28
CA THR A 65 26.61 2.97 -10.81
C THR A 65 25.95 2.06 -11.84
N PRO A 66 26.68 1.56 -12.87
CA PRO A 66 26.10 0.68 -13.91
C PRO A 66 25.52 -0.66 -13.41
N ASP A 67 25.79 -1.02 -12.14
CA ASP A 67 25.35 -2.27 -11.51
C ASP A 67 24.17 -2.10 -10.54
N ALA A 68 23.64 -0.88 -10.40
CA ALA A 68 22.48 -0.55 -9.57
C ALA A 68 21.42 0.22 -10.35
N TYR A 69 20.20 -0.32 -10.41
CA TYR A 69 19.03 0.37 -10.98
C TYR A 69 18.14 0.91 -9.87
N ILE A 70 17.76 2.20 -9.97
CA ILE A 70 16.67 2.78 -9.18
C ILE A 70 15.44 2.83 -10.10
N ILE A 71 14.37 2.17 -9.70
CA ILE A 71 13.16 1.96 -10.52
C ILE A 71 11.94 2.58 -9.83
N ASP A 72 11.36 3.59 -10.46
CA ASP A 72 10.10 4.21 -10.05
C ASP A 72 8.92 3.36 -10.53
N VAL A 73 8.16 2.78 -9.61
CA VAL A 73 7.04 1.86 -9.94
C VAL A 73 5.67 2.54 -9.91
N ARG A 74 5.65 3.87 -9.86
CA ARG A 74 4.46 4.71 -10.06
C ARG A 74 4.02 4.71 -11.52
N GLU A 75 2.78 5.12 -11.77
CA GLU A 75 2.28 5.29 -13.14
C GLU A 75 2.86 6.57 -13.78
N PRO A 76 2.96 6.66 -15.12
CA PRO A 76 3.72 7.73 -15.79
C PRO A 76 3.24 9.14 -15.44
N ASP A 77 1.95 9.33 -15.24
CA ASP A 77 1.34 10.62 -14.89
C ASP A 77 1.78 11.15 -13.50
N GLU A 78 2.09 10.25 -12.55
CA GLU A 78 2.69 10.63 -11.26
C GLU A 78 4.17 11.00 -11.41
N VAL A 79 4.87 10.38 -12.36
CA VAL A 79 6.31 10.56 -12.58
C VAL A 79 6.59 11.92 -13.23
N ILE A 80 5.68 12.40 -14.09
CA ILE A 80 5.72 13.74 -14.72
C ILE A 80 5.71 14.86 -13.65
N GLN A 81 5.04 14.65 -12.50
CA GLN A 81 5.01 15.63 -11.41
C GLN A 81 6.37 15.77 -10.67
N GLY A 82 7.26 14.80 -10.82
CA GLY A 82 8.57 14.78 -10.19
C GLY A 82 9.00 13.35 -9.82
N SER A 83 10.28 13.05 -10.07
CA SER A 83 10.90 11.75 -9.80
C SER A 83 12.38 11.92 -9.45
N ILE A 84 13.03 10.85 -8.97
CA ILE A 84 14.47 10.84 -8.72
C ILE A 84 15.22 10.94 -10.06
N PRO A 85 16.06 11.96 -10.33
CA PRO A 85 16.66 12.18 -11.66
C PRO A 85 17.57 11.07 -12.18
N SER A 86 18.03 10.17 -11.31
CA SER A 86 18.84 8.99 -11.65
C SER A 86 18.02 7.70 -11.80
N ALA A 87 16.69 7.79 -11.73
CA ALA A 87 15.80 6.63 -11.78
C ALA A 87 15.15 6.46 -13.16
N VAL A 88 14.77 5.23 -13.46
CA VAL A 88 13.95 4.87 -14.62
C VAL A 88 12.54 4.51 -14.17
N ASN A 89 11.52 4.85 -14.94
CA ASN A 89 10.13 4.45 -14.63
C ASN A 89 9.82 3.08 -15.23
N LEU A 90 9.20 2.20 -14.43
CA LEU A 90 8.62 0.94 -14.86
C LEU A 90 7.40 0.67 -13.95
N PRO A 91 6.21 1.16 -14.33
CA PRO A 91 5.03 1.14 -13.45
C PRO A 91 4.64 -0.27 -12.99
N LEU A 92 4.05 -0.37 -11.79
CA LEU A 92 3.70 -1.65 -11.17
C LEU A 92 2.74 -2.48 -12.07
N SER A 93 1.76 -1.83 -12.70
CA SER A 93 0.80 -2.42 -13.64
C SER A 93 1.46 -3.18 -14.79
N VAL A 94 2.55 -2.62 -15.35
CA VAL A 94 3.29 -3.21 -16.48
C VAL A 94 4.50 -4.03 -16.06
N LEU A 95 4.96 -3.93 -14.81
CA LEU A 95 6.18 -4.57 -14.28
C LEU A 95 6.15 -6.08 -14.51
N GLY A 96 5.10 -6.77 -14.05
CA GLY A 96 4.99 -8.23 -14.11
C GLY A 96 5.09 -8.78 -15.53
N ASN A 97 4.41 -8.14 -16.47
CA ASN A 97 4.47 -8.49 -17.90
C ASN A 97 5.83 -8.12 -18.53
N SER A 98 6.41 -6.99 -18.13
CA SER A 98 7.66 -6.48 -18.71
C SER A 98 8.88 -7.31 -18.29
N LEU A 99 8.92 -7.85 -17.08
CA LEU A 99 10.00 -8.73 -16.63
C LEU A 99 10.05 -10.07 -17.42
N HIS A 100 8.97 -10.46 -18.11
CA HIS A 100 8.97 -11.62 -19.02
C HIS A 100 9.50 -11.31 -20.43
N LEU A 101 9.51 -10.04 -20.87
CA LEU A 101 9.93 -9.67 -22.24
C LEU A 101 11.42 -9.94 -22.50
N PRO A 102 11.81 -10.30 -23.75
CA PRO A 102 13.22 -10.36 -24.13
C PRO A 102 13.87 -8.97 -24.06
N ALA A 103 15.17 -8.91 -23.80
CA ALA A 103 15.87 -7.65 -23.47
C ALA A 103 15.74 -6.56 -24.54
N ALA A 104 15.71 -6.93 -25.84
CA ALA A 104 15.51 -5.98 -26.94
C ALA A 104 14.12 -5.32 -26.90
N ALA A 105 13.04 -6.12 -26.82
CA ALA A 105 11.67 -5.61 -26.74
C ALA A 105 11.39 -4.84 -25.43
N PHE A 106 12.08 -5.20 -24.34
CA PHE A 106 12.06 -4.44 -23.10
C PHE A 106 12.66 -3.03 -23.30
N GLN A 107 13.84 -2.96 -23.92
CA GLN A 107 14.53 -1.68 -24.18
C GLN A 107 13.78 -0.81 -25.19
N GLU A 108 13.17 -1.41 -26.20
CA GLU A 108 12.29 -0.73 -27.16
C GLU A 108 11.05 -0.13 -26.48
N LYS A 109 10.40 -0.88 -25.58
CA LYS A 109 9.19 -0.42 -24.88
C LYS A 109 9.46 0.64 -23.80
N HIS A 110 10.54 0.47 -23.02
CA HIS A 110 10.79 1.26 -21.80
C HIS A 110 11.96 2.24 -21.91
N GLY A 111 12.71 2.24 -23.01
CA GLY A 111 13.83 3.17 -23.24
C GLY A 111 15.13 2.87 -22.47
N PHE A 112 15.15 1.85 -21.59
CA PHE A 112 16.34 1.47 -20.83
C PHE A 112 16.67 -0.02 -20.92
N THR A 113 17.96 -0.36 -20.76
CA THR A 113 18.46 -1.73 -20.82
C THR A 113 17.84 -2.59 -19.71
N LYS A 114 17.32 -3.77 -20.05
CA LYS A 114 16.73 -4.69 -19.06
C LYS A 114 17.73 -5.06 -17.96
N PRO A 115 17.43 -4.83 -16.66
CA PRO A 115 18.32 -5.21 -15.56
C PRO A 115 18.59 -6.72 -15.52
N LYS A 116 19.82 -7.10 -15.15
CA LYS A 116 20.22 -8.50 -14.95
C LYS A 116 19.75 -9.02 -13.57
N ARG A 117 19.60 -10.34 -13.44
CA ARG A 117 19.14 -11.02 -12.21
C ARG A 117 20.08 -10.88 -11.00
N ASP A 118 21.34 -10.55 -11.25
CA ASP A 118 22.44 -10.39 -10.30
C ASP A 118 22.81 -8.93 -10.02
N GLN A 119 22.23 -7.95 -10.72
CA GLN A 119 22.41 -6.53 -10.45
C GLN A 119 21.53 -6.08 -9.27
N GLU A 120 21.93 -4.99 -8.60
CA GLU A 120 21.13 -4.40 -7.53
C GLU A 120 19.93 -3.65 -8.12
N ILE A 121 18.72 -3.93 -7.65
CA ILE A 121 17.50 -3.23 -8.07
C ILE A 121 16.80 -2.65 -6.85
N ILE A 122 16.56 -1.34 -6.90
CA ILE A 122 15.93 -0.56 -5.85
C ILE A 122 14.62 -0.04 -6.39
N PHE A 123 13.52 -0.68 -6.02
CA PHE A 123 12.19 -0.18 -6.35
C PHE A 123 11.81 0.94 -5.39
N TYR A 124 11.17 2.00 -5.90
CA TYR A 124 10.59 3.03 -5.05
C TYR A 124 9.26 3.53 -5.60
N CYS A 125 8.37 3.92 -4.70
CA CYS A 125 7.09 4.59 -4.98
C CYS A 125 6.81 5.55 -3.81
N ARG A 126 5.74 6.35 -3.86
CA ARG A 126 5.47 7.40 -2.86
C ARG A 126 5.39 6.86 -1.42
N SER A 127 4.40 5.99 -1.15
CA SER A 127 4.15 5.40 0.18
C SER A 127 5.15 4.30 0.60
N GLY A 128 5.74 3.61 -0.37
CA GLY A 128 6.50 2.37 -0.18
C GLY A 128 5.71 1.08 -0.45
N LYS A 129 4.37 1.11 -0.47
CA LYS A 129 3.53 -0.10 -0.66
C LYS A 129 3.77 -0.75 -2.04
N ARG A 130 3.58 0.02 -3.11
CA ARG A 130 3.78 -0.45 -4.50
C ARG A 130 5.22 -0.92 -4.77
N SER A 131 6.23 -0.33 -4.13
CA SER A 131 7.64 -0.78 -4.26
C SER A 131 7.96 -2.05 -3.47
N ALA A 132 7.24 -2.33 -2.38
CA ALA A 132 7.29 -3.60 -1.68
C ALA A 132 6.70 -4.73 -2.57
N SER A 133 5.52 -4.53 -3.16
CA SER A 133 4.90 -5.48 -4.10
C SER A 133 5.76 -5.71 -5.36
N ALA A 134 6.40 -4.65 -5.88
CA ALA A 134 7.35 -4.76 -6.99
C ALA A 134 8.55 -5.66 -6.65
N CYS A 135 9.02 -5.62 -5.41
CA CYS A 135 10.08 -6.50 -4.92
C CYS A 135 9.67 -7.98 -4.98
N ASP A 136 8.41 -8.32 -4.69
CA ASP A 136 7.95 -9.72 -4.77
C ASP A 136 7.75 -10.20 -6.21
N ILE A 137 7.22 -9.34 -7.07
CA ILE A 137 7.15 -9.60 -8.52
C ILE A 137 8.56 -9.83 -9.08
N ALA A 138 9.55 -9.04 -8.65
CA ALA A 138 10.95 -9.22 -9.02
C ALA A 138 11.52 -10.55 -8.48
N LYS A 139 11.22 -10.94 -7.22
CA LYS A 139 11.62 -12.24 -6.66
C LYS A 139 11.13 -13.39 -7.53
N ARG A 140 9.83 -13.39 -7.86
CA ARG A 140 9.16 -14.42 -8.68
C ARG A 140 9.76 -14.51 -10.10
N ASN A 141 10.34 -13.43 -10.61
CA ASN A 141 11.07 -13.38 -11.89
C ASN A 141 12.57 -13.78 -11.79
N GLY A 142 13.05 -14.13 -10.60
CA GLY A 142 14.41 -14.59 -10.33
C GLY A 142 15.42 -13.46 -10.09
N TYR A 143 14.99 -12.26 -9.69
CA TYR A 143 15.89 -11.18 -9.30
C TYR A 143 16.33 -11.33 -7.84
N THR A 144 17.64 -11.38 -7.61
CA THR A 144 18.22 -11.75 -6.31
C THR A 144 18.51 -10.55 -5.41
N LYS A 145 19.29 -9.57 -5.90
CA LYS A 145 19.65 -8.36 -5.15
C LYS A 145 18.58 -7.28 -5.30
N ARG A 146 17.47 -7.44 -4.60
CA ARG A 146 16.35 -6.49 -4.63
C ARG A 146 16.17 -5.77 -3.30
N SER A 147 15.77 -4.51 -3.36
CA SER A 147 15.47 -3.66 -2.22
C SER A 147 14.34 -2.70 -2.57
N TRP A 148 13.66 -2.18 -1.55
CA TRP A 148 12.57 -1.22 -1.74
C TRP A 148 12.71 -0.02 -0.81
N SER A 149 12.04 1.09 -1.15
CA SER A 149 12.03 2.31 -0.34
C SER A 149 10.79 3.16 -0.61
N ALA A 150 10.43 4.00 0.36
CA ALA A 150 9.35 4.99 0.26
C ALA A 150 9.91 6.36 -0.17
N ALA A 151 9.45 6.87 -1.31
CA ALA A 151 9.84 8.17 -1.85
C ALA A 151 9.47 9.34 -0.92
N ASN A 152 8.50 9.15 -0.02
CA ASN A 152 8.19 10.12 1.04
C ASN A 152 9.40 10.46 1.92
N GLN A 153 10.45 9.63 1.99
CA GLN A 153 11.71 10.02 2.65
C GLN A 153 12.65 10.83 1.75
N PHE A 154 12.48 10.76 0.42
CA PHE A 154 13.31 11.48 -0.57
C PHE A 154 12.89 12.93 -0.75
N PHE A 155 11.60 13.19 -0.93
CA PHE A 155 11.10 14.55 -1.14
C PHE A 155 11.35 15.44 0.10
N ARG A 156 11.19 14.89 1.31
CA ARG A 156 11.54 15.49 2.64
C ARG A 156 12.96 16.07 2.78
N HIS A 157 13.89 15.71 1.90
CA HIS A 157 15.31 16.10 2.01
C HIS A 157 15.91 16.63 0.70
N ALA A 158 15.10 16.82 -0.34
CA ALA A 158 15.51 17.49 -1.57
C ALA A 158 15.41 19.03 -1.45
N ASN A 159 14.44 19.52 -0.67
CA ASN A 159 14.11 20.95 -0.57
C ASN A 159 14.89 21.74 0.50
N THR A 160 15.69 21.10 1.36
CA THR A 160 16.41 21.77 2.46
C THR A 160 17.59 22.61 1.96
N ARG A 161 17.33 23.77 1.35
CA ARG A 161 18.32 24.85 1.19
C ARG A 161 18.61 25.48 2.56
N PRO A 162 19.89 25.66 2.96
CA PRO A 162 20.20 26.36 4.20
C PRO A 162 19.88 27.86 4.06
N MET A 163 19.02 28.39 4.92
CA MET A 163 18.87 29.84 5.08
C MET A 163 20.16 30.44 5.60
N LEU A 164 20.72 31.44 4.90
CA LEU A 164 21.72 32.32 5.50
C LEU A 164 21.04 33.18 6.57
N ALA A 165 21.62 33.21 7.77
CA ALA A 165 21.12 34.00 8.87
C ALA A 165 21.30 35.52 8.60
N PRO A 166 20.32 36.37 8.95
CA PRO A 166 20.48 37.82 8.88
C PRO A 166 21.48 38.32 9.94
N PRO A 167 22.20 39.43 9.69
CA PRO A 167 23.19 39.97 10.63
C PRO A 167 22.55 40.48 11.91
N SER A 168 23.27 40.34 13.03
CA SER A 168 22.78 40.65 14.37
C SER A 168 22.73 42.17 14.65
N ALA A 169 21.57 42.63 15.13
CA ALA A 169 21.39 43.99 15.66
C ALA A 169 21.21 43.96 17.19
N LEU A 170 21.87 44.91 17.85
CA LEU A 170 21.99 45.13 19.31
C LEU A 170 20.84 44.62 20.21
N ARG A 171 21.20 43.85 21.24
CA ARG A 171 20.40 43.74 22.47
C ARG A 171 20.46 45.07 23.22
N HIS A 172 19.32 45.55 23.71
CA HIS A 172 19.28 46.37 24.94
C HIS A 172 18.28 45.77 25.94
N ARG A 173 18.45 46.19 27.20
CA ARG A 173 18.04 45.47 28.42
C ARG A 173 16.83 46.14 29.06
N LEU A 174 15.92 45.35 29.66
CA LEU A 174 15.39 45.54 31.03
C LEU A 174 14.49 44.36 31.44
N MET A 175 13.95 44.37 32.67
CA MET A 175 13.42 43.16 33.32
C MET A 175 12.01 43.30 33.94
N SER A 176 11.30 42.17 33.92
CA SER A 176 10.36 41.69 34.97
C SER A 176 8.91 42.19 35.02
N THR A 177 8.07 41.29 35.55
CA THR A 177 6.68 41.44 36.06
C THR A 177 5.51 41.37 35.07
N ALA A 178 4.32 41.16 35.66
CA ALA A 178 3.01 40.82 35.09
C ALA A 178 2.88 39.38 34.51
N ALA A 179 1.89 38.63 35.02
CA ALA A 179 1.54 37.31 34.52
C ALA A 179 0.51 37.43 33.37
N ALA A 180 0.83 36.85 32.21
CA ALA A 180 -0.13 36.67 31.13
C ALA A 180 -0.93 35.37 31.36
N GLN A 181 -2.26 35.47 31.32
CA GLN A 181 -3.15 34.32 31.50
C GLN A 181 -3.09 33.38 30.29
N SER A 182 -3.20 32.07 30.52
CA SER A 182 -3.22 31.07 29.47
C SER A 182 -4.56 31.09 28.72
N SER A 183 -4.69 31.98 27.73
CA SER A 183 -5.75 31.86 26.72
C SER A 183 -5.60 30.52 25.98
N PRO A 184 -6.67 29.74 25.78
CA PRO A 184 -6.60 28.53 24.97
C PRO A 184 -6.19 28.90 23.55
N SER A 185 -5.25 28.16 22.97
CA SER A 185 -4.77 28.37 21.61
C SER A 185 -5.93 28.19 20.63
N ARG A 186 -6.39 29.31 20.05
CA ARG A 186 -7.33 29.30 18.95
C ARG A 186 -6.72 28.43 17.83
N PRO A 187 -7.42 27.39 17.33
CA PRO A 187 -6.84 26.48 16.35
C PRO A 187 -6.40 27.29 15.13
N ILE A 188 -5.17 27.02 14.69
CA ILE A 188 -4.58 27.69 13.53
C ILE A 188 -5.46 27.32 12.33
N PRO A 189 -6.03 28.30 11.59
CA PRO A 189 -6.77 27.99 10.38
C PRO A 189 -5.84 27.26 9.41
N LEU A 190 -6.22 26.05 8.97
CA LEU A 190 -5.44 25.26 8.02
C LEU A 190 -5.03 26.15 6.84
N SER A 191 -3.73 26.26 6.57
CA SER A 191 -3.29 27.01 5.41
C SER A 191 -3.81 26.33 4.13
N GLU A 192 -3.88 27.07 3.04
CA GLU A 192 -4.29 26.51 1.75
C GLU A 192 -3.32 25.39 1.32
N GLU A 193 -2.03 25.62 1.50
CA GLU A 193 -0.93 24.67 1.30
C GLU A 193 -1.05 23.40 2.16
N ILE A 194 -1.36 23.53 3.47
CA ILE A 194 -1.61 22.38 4.37
C ILE A 194 -2.83 21.59 3.91
N TYR A 195 -3.92 22.27 3.55
CA TYR A 195 -5.10 21.60 3.02
C TYR A 195 -4.78 20.82 1.74
N HIS A 196 -4.02 21.41 0.81
CA HIS A 196 -3.63 20.74 -0.43
C HIS A 196 -2.79 19.48 -0.13
N GLY A 197 -1.74 19.60 0.70
CA GLY A 197 -0.93 18.45 1.11
C GLY A 197 -1.74 17.32 1.74
N LEU A 198 -2.62 17.64 2.70
CA LEU A 198 -3.54 16.69 3.33
C LEU A 198 -4.46 16.02 2.31
N ALA A 199 -5.13 16.82 1.47
CA ALA A 199 -6.17 16.33 0.58
C ALA A 199 -5.60 15.53 -0.61
N ASP A 200 -4.39 15.85 -1.11
CA ASP A 200 -3.71 15.03 -2.11
C ASP A 200 -3.20 13.71 -1.50
N ALA A 201 -2.51 13.75 -0.35
CA ALA A 201 -2.07 12.54 0.34
C ALA A 201 -3.23 11.60 0.68
N THR A 202 -4.38 12.15 1.09
CA THR A 202 -5.60 11.38 1.38
C THR A 202 -6.14 10.67 0.13
N MET A 203 -6.20 11.36 -1.01
CA MET A 203 -6.70 10.76 -2.26
C MET A 203 -5.76 9.68 -2.79
N GLU A 204 -4.44 9.90 -2.69
CA GLU A 204 -3.42 8.92 -3.09
C GLU A 204 -3.44 7.66 -2.21
N VAL A 205 -3.59 7.84 -0.89
CA VAL A 205 -3.71 6.71 0.06
C VAL A 205 -5.00 5.92 -0.16
N LEU A 206 -6.12 6.59 -0.44
CA LEU A 206 -7.37 5.92 -0.81
C LEU A 206 -7.24 5.17 -2.13
N LEU A 207 -6.65 5.79 -3.16
CA LEU A 207 -6.42 5.18 -4.47
C LEU A 207 -5.56 3.91 -4.34
N GLU A 208 -4.36 4.01 -3.74
CA GLU A 208 -3.45 2.86 -3.59
C GLU A 208 -4.10 1.70 -2.81
N ASN A 209 -4.86 1.98 -1.75
CA ASN A 209 -5.48 0.92 -0.94
C ASN A 209 -6.71 0.30 -1.63
N PHE A 210 -7.50 1.09 -2.38
CA PHE A 210 -8.63 0.55 -3.13
C PHE A 210 -8.18 -0.21 -4.38
N GLU A 211 -7.17 0.26 -5.13
CA GLU A 211 -6.58 -0.48 -6.26
C GLU A 211 -6.20 -1.92 -5.85
N ILE A 212 -5.44 -2.05 -4.75
CA ILE A 212 -5.05 -3.35 -4.18
C ILE A 212 -6.27 -4.19 -3.80
N LEU A 213 -7.28 -3.57 -3.16
CA LEU A 213 -8.50 -4.27 -2.73
C LEU A 213 -9.34 -4.78 -3.91
N LEU A 214 -9.37 -4.05 -5.03
CA LEU A 214 -10.08 -4.47 -6.24
C LEU A 214 -9.32 -5.59 -6.98
N ASP A 215 -8.00 -5.48 -7.09
CA ASP A 215 -7.13 -6.51 -7.69
C ASP A 215 -7.22 -7.86 -6.94
N GLU A 216 -7.28 -7.84 -5.60
CA GLU A 216 -7.49 -9.06 -4.79
C GLU A 216 -8.85 -9.73 -5.03
N GLU A 217 -9.88 -8.95 -5.33
CA GLU A 217 -11.26 -9.43 -5.45
C GLU A 217 -11.62 -9.88 -6.87
N GLY A 218 -10.95 -9.32 -7.90
CA GLY A 218 -11.01 -9.79 -9.29
C GLY A 218 -12.40 -9.75 -9.94
N LYS A 219 -13.32 -8.94 -9.43
CA LYS A 219 -14.73 -8.88 -9.87
C LYS A 219 -14.89 -7.95 -11.09
N PRO A 220 -15.53 -8.39 -12.19
CA PRO A 220 -15.80 -7.52 -13.32
C PRO A 220 -16.83 -6.44 -12.95
N GLY A 221 -16.58 -5.19 -13.34
CA GLY A 221 -17.42 -4.04 -12.98
C GLY A 221 -17.15 -3.46 -11.58
N TYR A 222 -16.04 -3.88 -10.95
CA TYR A 222 -15.44 -3.17 -9.82
C TYR A 222 -14.26 -2.36 -10.39
N GLU A 223 -14.26 -1.05 -10.19
CA GLU A 223 -13.30 -0.12 -10.79
C GLU A 223 -13.09 1.11 -9.90
N ILE A 224 -11.92 1.74 -10.02
CA ILE A 224 -11.58 3.00 -9.36
C ILE A 224 -10.94 3.97 -10.36
N GLU A 225 -11.38 5.23 -10.32
CA GLU A 225 -10.82 6.32 -11.12
C GLU A 225 -10.49 7.51 -10.22
N TYR A 226 -9.39 8.22 -10.48
CA TYR A 226 -9.08 9.50 -9.86
C TYR A 226 -8.81 10.57 -10.92
N LEU A 227 -9.67 11.58 -11.00
CA LEU A 227 -9.61 12.65 -12.00
C LEU A 227 -9.93 14.01 -11.38
N SER A 228 -9.05 14.99 -11.60
CA SER A 228 -9.25 16.41 -11.23
C SER A 228 -9.63 16.65 -9.75
N GLY A 229 -9.20 15.79 -8.82
CA GLY A 229 -9.54 15.89 -7.41
C GLY A 229 -10.83 15.15 -6.99
N VAL A 230 -11.43 14.39 -7.90
CA VAL A 230 -12.55 13.47 -7.64
C VAL A 230 -12.06 12.04 -7.78
N LEU A 231 -12.17 11.25 -6.71
CA LEU A 231 -11.99 9.80 -6.70
C LEU A 231 -13.38 9.14 -6.77
N THR A 232 -13.58 8.28 -7.76
CA THR A 232 -14.81 7.52 -7.99
C THR A 232 -14.50 6.04 -7.82
N LEU A 233 -15.20 5.36 -6.90
CA LEU A 233 -15.05 3.93 -6.66
C LEU A 233 -16.39 3.25 -6.96
N SER A 234 -16.48 2.52 -8.07
CA SER A 234 -17.67 1.78 -8.48
C SER A 234 -17.53 0.32 -8.07
N LEU A 235 -18.52 -0.20 -7.32
CA LEU A 235 -18.55 -1.57 -6.80
C LEU A 235 -19.72 -2.35 -7.41
N GLY A 236 -19.93 -2.21 -8.73
CA GLY A 236 -20.99 -2.88 -9.48
C GLY A 236 -22.39 -2.70 -8.87
N ASP A 237 -23.02 -3.81 -8.48
CA ASP A 237 -24.37 -3.82 -7.91
C ASP A 237 -24.46 -3.24 -6.48
N LYS A 238 -23.32 -2.93 -5.85
CA LYS A 238 -23.24 -2.28 -4.53
C LYS A 238 -23.25 -0.75 -4.60
N GLY A 239 -23.25 -0.20 -5.82
CA GLY A 239 -23.26 1.24 -6.08
C GLY A 239 -21.87 1.86 -6.17
N THR A 240 -21.85 3.20 -6.23
CA THR A 240 -20.64 3.99 -6.48
C THR A 240 -20.43 5.00 -5.35
N TYR A 241 -19.21 5.05 -4.83
CA TYR A 241 -18.73 6.08 -3.93
C TYR A 241 -18.07 7.21 -4.73
N VAL A 242 -18.27 8.45 -4.31
CA VAL A 242 -17.58 9.62 -4.89
C VAL A 242 -16.95 10.43 -3.76
N ILE A 243 -15.63 10.65 -3.84
CA ILE A 243 -14.82 11.33 -2.82
C ILE A 243 -14.14 12.52 -3.49
N ASN A 244 -14.45 13.74 -3.07
CA ASN A 244 -14.13 14.96 -3.81
C ASN A 244 -13.42 15.99 -2.92
N LYS A 245 -12.28 16.50 -3.40
CA LYS A 245 -11.57 17.63 -2.79
C LYS A 245 -12.40 18.91 -2.92
N GLN A 246 -12.54 19.67 -1.83
CA GLN A 246 -13.21 20.97 -1.82
C GLN A 246 -12.30 22.08 -1.29
N PRO A 247 -11.31 22.55 -2.07
CA PRO A 247 -10.35 23.56 -1.65
C PRO A 247 -10.95 24.86 -1.09
N PRO A 248 -12.02 25.47 -1.68
CA PRO A 248 -12.63 26.68 -1.14
C PRO A 248 -13.17 26.53 0.28
N ASN A 249 -13.57 25.32 0.66
CA ASN A 249 -14.08 24.98 1.99
C ASN A 249 -13.01 24.34 2.89
N LYS A 250 -11.86 23.94 2.33
CA LYS A 250 -10.81 23.11 2.96
C LYS A 250 -11.34 21.77 3.50
N GLN A 251 -12.25 21.16 2.75
CA GLN A 251 -12.94 19.91 3.11
C GLN A 251 -12.65 18.78 2.12
N ILE A 252 -12.99 17.55 2.51
CA ILE A 252 -13.26 16.44 1.58
C ILE A 252 -14.74 16.08 1.68
N TRP A 253 -15.42 15.93 0.55
CA TRP A 253 -16.83 15.52 0.50
C TRP A 253 -16.93 14.08 0.04
N LEU A 254 -17.62 13.24 0.80
CA LEU A 254 -17.91 11.85 0.49
C LEU A 254 -19.38 11.74 0.10
N SER A 255 -19.67 11.00 -0.98
CA SER A 255 -21.00 10.47 -1.27
C SER A 255 -20.94 8.95 -1.19
N SER A 256 -21.48 8.39 -0.12
CA SER A 256 -21.65 6.93 0.04
C SER A 256 -23.00 6.48 -0.53
N PRO A 257 -23.09 5.33 -1.21
CA PRO A 257 -24.36 4.73 -1.63
C PRO A 257 -25.19 4.22 -0.44
N PHE A 258 -24.59 4.02 0.74
CA PHE A 258 -25.25 3.51 1.94
C PHE A 258 -25.62 4.62 2.94
N SER A 259 -24.68 5.51 3.26
CA SER A 259 -24.90 6.56 4.28
C SER A 259 -24.94 7.99 3.72
N GLY A 260 -24.98 8.14 2.39
CA GLY A 260 -25.26 9.38 1.70
C GLY A 260 -24.11 10.41 1.74
N PRO A 261 -24.41 11.69 1.44
CA PRO A 261 -23.41 12.75 1.39
C PRO A 261 -22.95 13.19 2.79
N LYS A 262 -21.64 13.26 3.00
CA LYS A 262 -20.97 13.82 4.19
C LYS A 262 -19.88 14.80 3.79
N ARG A 263 -19.55 15.71 4.71
CA ARG A 263 -18.52 16.74 4.53
C ARG A 263 -17.54 16.63 5.68
N TYR A 264 -16.29 16.36 5.37
CA TYR A 264 -15.25 16.15 6.36
C TYR A 264 -14.33 17.35 6.45
N ASP A 265 -14.13 17.79 7.67
CA ASP A 265 -13.13 18.79 8.06
C ASP A 265 -11.93 18.02 8.65
N TYR A 266 -10.70 18.42 8.31
CA TYR A 266 -9.51 17.78 8.88
C TYR A 266 -9.29 18.19 10.35
N SER A 267 -8.89 17.24 11.18
CA SER A 267 -8.77 17.37 12.63
C SER A 267 -7.30 17.22 13.08
N PRO A 268 -6.53 18.32 13.27
CA PRO A 268 -5.13 18.26 13.72
C PRO A 268 -4.89 17.61 15.10
N LYS A 269 -5.96 17.29 15.84
CA LYS A 269 -5.92 16.57 17.12
C LYS A 269 -5.86 15.05 16.94
N HIS A 270 -6.44 14.55 15.84
CA HIS A 270 -6.64 13.12 15.56
C HIS A 270 -5.90 12.65 14.29
N ASP A 271 -5.28 13.57 13.55
CA ASP A 271 -4.60 13.37 12.27
C ASP A 271 -5.47 12.67 11.21
N ASP A 272 -6.76 13.05 11.18
CA ASP A 272 -7.73 12.46 10.26
C ASP A 272 -8.88 13.42 9.89
N TRP A 273 -9.73 12.94 8.98
CA TRP A 273 -10.89 13.66 8.47
C TRP A 273 -12.13 13.31 9.29
N ARG A 274 -12.74 14.29 9.97
CA ARG A 274 -13.87 14.10 10.90
C ARG A 274 -15.17 14.72 10.37
N TYR A 275 -16.30 14.03 10.55
CA TYR A 275 -17.61 14.57 10.18
C TYR A 275 -18.18 15.45 11.29
N ALA A 276 -18.35 16.74 11.01
CA ALA A 276 -18.72 17.78 11.99
C ALA A 276 -20.09 17.62 12.70
N ARG A 277 -20.85 16.55 12.45
CA ARG A 277 -22.11 16.25 13.16
C ARG A 277 -21.99 15.22 14.28
N ASP A 278 -21.08 14.26 14.13
CA ASP A 278 -21.01 13.06 14.98
C ASP A 278 -19.56 12.64 15.31
N ASP A 279 -18.56 13.39 14.84
CA ASP A 279 -17.11 13.15 15.04
C ASP A 279 -16.62 11.81 14.47
N THR A 280 -17.39 11.15 13.59
CA THR A 280 -16.97 9.92 12.89
C THR A 280 -15.80 10.21 11.95
N SER A 281 -14.76 9.37 11.98
CA SER A 281 -13.67 9.44 11.00
C SER A 281 -14.14 9.02 9.60
N MET A 282 -13.56 9.61 8.56
CA MET A 282 -13.72 9.13 7.18
C MET A 282 -13.11 7.74 7.01
N GLY A 283 -12.00 7.44 7.71
CA GLY A 283 -11.38 6.12 7.73
C GLY A 283 -12.29 5.07 8.35
N ASP A 284 -12.78 5.30 9.57
CA ASP A 284 -13.71 4.40 10.28
C ASP A 284 -14.98 4.11 9.47
N LEU A 285 -15.53 5.12 8.78
CA LEU A 285 -16.72 4.95 7.96
C LEU A 285 -16.44 4.06 6.74
N LEU A 286 -15.38 4.37 5.99
CA LEU A 286 -15.02 3.61 4.79
C LEU A 286 -14.61 2.18 5.15
N ASN A 287 -13.80 1.98 6.19
CA ASN A 287 -13.43 0.65 6.69
C ASN A 287 -14.65 -0.21 6.98
N ARG A 288 -15.69 0.36 7.63
CA ARG A 288 -16.94 -0.34 7.91
C ARG A 288 -17.77 -0.61 6.65
N GLU A 289 -18.11 0.41 5.87
CA GLU A 289 -19.03 0.25 4.73
C GLU A 289 -18.41 -0.60 3.61
N ILE A 290 -17.11 -0.45 3.36
CA ILE A 290 -16.37 -1.25 2.37
C ILE A 290 -16.14 -2.67 2.91
N GLY A 291 -15.84 -2.83 4.21
CA GLY A 291 -15.75 -4.14 4.86
C GLY A 291 -17.05 -4.93 4.85
N GLU A 292 -18.20 -4.26 5.03
CA GLU A 292 -19.54 -4.85 4.88
C GLU A 292 -19.81 -5.28 3.42
N VAL A 293 -19.35 -4.52 2.42
CA VAL A 293 -19.46 -4.89 0.99
C VAL A 293 -18.62 -6.13 0.64
N PHE A 294 -17.42 -6.25 1.19
CA PHE A 294 -16.52 -7.38 0.89
C PHE A 294 -16.65 -8.57 1.86
N GLY A 295 -17.36 -8.42 2.98
CA GLY A 295 -17.53 -9.46 4.00
C GLY A 295 -16.25 -9.77 4.80
N ARG A 296 -15.30 -8.82 4.83
CA ARG A 296 -14.00 -8.94 5.53
C ARG A 296 -13.59 -7.59 6.11
N ASP A 297 -12.76 -7.60 7.14
CA ASP A 297 -12.14 -6.38 7.66
C ASP A 297 -11.24 -5.75 6.57
N VAL A 298 -11.36 -4.44 6.38
CA VAL A 298 -10.60 -3.63 5.40
C VAL A 298 -9.95 -2.47 6.14
N ASN A 299 -8.73 -2.10 5.76
CA ASN A 299 -8.12 -0.84 6.16
C ASN A 299 -7.79 0.04 4.94
N VAL A 300 -8.49 1.17 4.82
CA VAL A 300 -8.24 2.20 3.80
C VAL A 300 -7.05 3.11 4.14
N GLY A 301 -6.41 2.91 5.30
CA GLY A 301 -5.10 3.50 5.66
C GLY A 301 -5.10 5.00 5.94
N LEU A 302 -6.24 5.56 6.34
CA LEU A 302 -6.40 7.00 6.65
C LEU A 302 -6.01 7.39 8.09
N ASP A 303 -5.26 6.52 8.75
CA ASP A 303 -4.51 6.78 9.98
C ASP A 303 -3.21 7.56 9.71
N ASP A 304 -2.86 8.49 10.62
CA ASP A 304 -1.64 9.32 10.61
C ASP A 304 -1.33 10.06 9.28
N ILE A 305 -2.30 10.82 8.76
CA ILE A 305 -2.22 11.45 7.42
C ILE A 305 -1.04 12.44 7.31
N THR A 306 -0.64 13.15 8.37
CA THR A 306 0.55 14.02 8.34
C THR A 306 1.86 13.27 8.11
N GLN A 307 1.94 11.95 8.34
CA GLN A 307 3.13 11.16 8.02
C GLN A 307 3.47 11.18 6.52
N TYR A 308 2.46 11.42 5.67
CA TYR A 308 2.57 11.51 4.22
C TYR A 308 2.89 12.93 3.72
N ILE A 309 2.76 13.95 4.58
CA ILE A 309 3.07 15.35 4.24
C ILE A 309 4.51 15.67 4.66
N ALA A 310 5.35 15.92 3.66
CA ALA A 310 6.59 16.62 3.87
C ALA A 310 6.35 18.13 4.09
N ASP A 311 7.14 18.73 4.98
CA ASP A 311 7.56 20.13 4.89
C ASP A 311 6.51 21.25 5.17
N ILE A 312 5.61 21.11 6.16
CA ILE A 312 4.86 22.28 6.70
C ILE A 312 4.82 22.32 8.24
N ALA A 313 5.96 22.69 8.84
CA ALA A 313 6.10 23.12 10.25
C ALA A 313 7.29 24.09 10.40
#